data_AF-B4VI91-F1
#
_entry.id   AF-B4VI91-F1
#
_cell.length_a   1.000
_cell.length_b   1.000
_cell.length_c   1.000
_cell.angle_alpha   90.00
_cell.angle_beta   90.00
_cell.angle_gamma   90.00
#
_symmetry.space_group_name_H-M   'P 1'
#
loop_
_entity.id
_entity.type
_entity.pdbx_description
1 polymer ?
#
loop_
_entity_poly.entity_id
_entity_poly.type
_entity_poly.pdbx_seq_one_letter_code
_entity_poly.pdbx_strand_id
1 'polypeptide(L)'
;MTSLPPNRATTLKAAFRACDVGPLLGPDVERYYVDLSAVRNTEAIEGVSARLDFLEPAEFSSILFTGHRGCGKSTELRRIQHRWDAEYRVIYLEADAELDINDADYTDLYLIITKKVADELYKLGAKFDTQLLHNFESWFKQITKETEETVEKSVSVSATAEAGYEIPFISKLLAKLQAQIKGADKQKKTIRQTLQKDIGRLQADINLLLDDAFVKLWNYINPVLKHSNAFKDALKLAQAKYSTP
;
A
#
# COMPACT_ATOMS: atom_id res chain seq x y z
N MET A 1 -29.74 -1.39 29.77
CA MET A 1 -28.45 -1.34 30.49
C MET A 1 -27.52 -2.30 29.79
N THR A 2 -26.57 -1.79 29.01
CA THR A 2 -25.55 -2.60 28.35
C THR A 2 -24.65 -3.20 29.41
N SER A 3 -24.57 -4.54 29.45
CA SER A 3 -23.69 -5.25 30.36
C SER A 3 -22.26 -4.78 30.16
N LEU A 4 -21.64 -4.36 31.26
CA LEU A 4 -20.27 -3.87 31.28
C LEU A 4 -19.32 -5.01 30.85
N PRO A 5 -18.34 -4.77 29.95
CA PRO A 5 -17.45 -5.83 29.46
C PRO A 5 -16.67 -6.49 30.61
N PRO A 6 -16.42 -7.82 30.55
CA PRO A 6 -15.89 -8.61 31.67
C PRO A 6 -14.43 -8.27 32.04
N ASN A 7 -13.66 -7.65 31.14
CA ASN A 7 -12.22 -7.43 31.30
C ASN A 7 -11.87 -5.99 31.74
N ARG A 8 -12.56 -5.46 32.75
CA ARG A 8 -12.30 -4.10 33.22
C ARG A 8 -11.07 -4.02 34.11
N ALA A 9 -10.32 -2.94 33.92
CA ALA A 9 -9.28 -2.56 34.86
C ALA A 9 -9.89 -2.31 36.25
N THR A 10 -9.39 -3.02 37.26
CA THR A 10 -9.78 -2.84 38.68
C THR A 10 -8.79 -1.99 39.47
N THR A 11 -7.68 -1.59 38.84
CA THR A 11 -6.64 -0.75 39.44
C THR A 11 -6.27 0.41 38.52
N LEU A 12 -5.78 1.51 39.08
CA LEU A 12 -5.31 2.66 38.31
C LEU A 12 -4.18 2.28 37.34
N LYS A 13 -3.27 1.39 37.76
CA LYS A 13 -2.19 0.88 36.91
C LYS A 13 -2.73 0.08 35.74
N ALA A 14 -3.75 -0.75 35.95
CA ALA A 14 -4.40 -1.48 34.87
C ALA A 14 -5.16 -0.53 33.93
N ALA A 15 -5.81 0.50 34.47
CA ALA A 15 -6.51 1.50 33.67
C ALA A 15 -5.54 2.29 32.79
N PHE A 16 -4.44 2.79 33.37
CA PHE A 16 -3.39 3.49 32.62
C PHE A 16 -2.82 2.63 31.49
N ARG A 17 -2.57 1.34 31.74
CA ARG A 17 -2.08 0.40 30.72
C ARG A 17 -3.12 0.06 29.64
N ALA A 18 -4.40 0.18 29.94
CA ALA A 18 -5.48 -0.06 28.98
C ALA A 18 -5.80 1.19 28.14
N CYS A 19 -5.45 2.39 28.61
CA CYS A 19 -5.65 3.65 27.89
C CYS A 19 -4.49 3.96 26.93
N ASP A 20 -4.37 3.16 25.87
CA ASP A 20 -3.50 3.50 24.73
C ASP A 20 -4.18 4.55 23.84
N VAL A 21 -3.43 5.57 23.42
CA VAL A 21 -3.89 6.63 22.52
C VAL A 21 -3.62 6.31 21.04
N GLY A 22 -3.00 5.17 20.76
CA GLY A 22 -2.83 4.62 19.43
C GLY A 22 -4.15 4.18 18.79
N PRO A 23 -4.13 3.87 17.48
CA PRO A 23 -5.28 3.25 16.83
C PRO A 23 -5.57 1.87 17.45
N LEU A 24 -6.86 1.52 17.58
CA LEU A 24 -7.23 0.14 17.89
C LEU A 24 -6.76 -0.81 16.79
N LEU A 25 -6.15 -1.93 17.17
CA LEU A 25 -5.61 -2.94 16.27
C LEU A 25 -6.05 -4.35 16.68
N GLY A 26 -6.24 -5.23 15.70
CA GLY A 26 -6.53 -6.65 15.92
C GLY A 26 -7.71 -6.89 16.88
N PRO A 27 -7.57 -7.78 17.88
CA PRO A 27 -8.63 -8.09 18.83
C PRO A 27 -9.16 -6.89 19.62
N ASP A 28 -8.37 -5.82 19.76
CA ASP A 28 -8.77 -4.64 20.53
C ASP A 28 -9.78 -3.77 19.78
N VAL A 29 -9.88 -3.91 18.45
CA VAL A 29 -10.97 -3.32 17.66
C VAL A 29 -12.30 -3.90 18.13
N GLU A 30 -12.44 -5.22 18.18
CA GLU A 30 -13.69 -5.87 18.62
C GLU A 30 -14.04 -5.56 20.09
N ARG A 31 -13.02 -5.38 20.93
CA ARG A 31 -13.19 -5.18 22.38
C ARG A 31 -13.55 -3.75 22.75
N TYR A 32 -12.95 -2.76 22.10
CA TYR A 32 -13.01 -1.36 22.53
C TYR A 32 -13.64 -0.43 21.50
N TYR A 33 -13.92 -0.90 20.29
CA TYR A 33 -14.59 -0.06 19.29
C TYR A 33 -16.00 0.30 19.77
N VAL A 34 -16.30 1.59 19.73
CA VAL A 34 -17.63 2.13 20.00
C VAL A 34 -18.18 2.64 18.68
N ASP A 35 -19.27 2.03 18.22
CA ASP A 35 -19.95 2.52 17.03
C ASP A 35 -20.64 3.85 17.32
N LEU A 36 -20.17 4.90 16.66
CA LEU A 36 -20.70 6.26 16.73
C LEU A 36 -21.50 6.63 15.48
N SER A 37 -21.88 5.64 14.66
CA SER A 37 -22.68 5.82 13.44
C SER A 37 -23.98 6.60 13.65
N ALA A 38 -24.63 6.42 14.79
CA ALA A 38 -25.86 7.15 15.12
C ALA A 38 -25.67 8.68 15.23
N VAL A 39 -24.44 9.15 15.43
CA VAL A 39 -24.11 10.58 15.61
C VAL A 39 -23.05 11.09 14.62
N ARG A 40 -22.47 10.20 13.81
CA ARG A 40 -21.52 10.51 12.73
C ARG A 40 -22.24 10.38 11.40
N ASN A 41 -21.86 11.18 10.40
CA ASN A 41 -22.33 10.92 9.05
C ASN A 41 -21.63 9.67 8.47
N THR A 42 -22.23 8.49 8.66
CA THR A 42 -21.73 7.21 8.11
C THR A 42 -21.83 7.09 6.60
N GLU A 43 -22.56 8.00 5.94
CA GLU A 43 -22.59 8.07 4.47
C GLU A 43 -21.19 8.24 3.88
N ALA A 44 -20.25 8.80 4.64
CA ALA A 44 -18.88 8.99 4.18
C ALA A 44 -18.16 7.66 3.86
N ILE A 45 -18.37 6.58 4.64
CA ILE A 45 -17.67 5.30 4.39
C ILE A 45 -18.38 4.46 3.35
N GLU A 46 -19.72 4.39 3.41
CA GLU A 46 -20.50 3.69 2.39
C GLU A 46 -20.36 4.37 1.02
N GLY A 47 -20.33 5.71 0.99
CA GLY A 47 -20.10 6.47 -0.24
C GLY A 47 -18.71 6.23 -0.83
N VAL A 48 -17.71 5.97 0.01
CA VAL A 48 -16.37 5.59 -0.46
C VAL A 48 -16.37 4.18 -1.05
N SER A 49 -17.05 3.21 -0.42
CA SER A 49 -17.20 1.86 -0.98
C SER A 49 -17.93 1.89 -2.32
N ALA A 50 -19.10 2.56 -2.37
CA ALA A 50 -19.84 2.72 -3.61
C ALA A 50 -18.99 3.38 -4.71
N ARG A 51 -18.20 4.41 -4.38
CA ARG A 51 -17.31 5.05 -5.36
C ARG A 51 -16.26 4.09 -5.91
N LEU A 52 -15.72 3.18 -5.09
CA LEU A 52 -14.77 2.16 -5.55
C LEU A 52 -15.46 1.11 -6.42
N ASP A 53 -16.70 0.71 -6.10
CA ASP A 53 -17.48 -0.27 -6.88
C ASP A 53 -17.80 0.21 -8.31
N PHE A 54 -17.89 1.53 -8.50
CA PHE A 54 -18.15 2.12 -9.82
C PHE A 54 -16.89 2.41 -10.64
N LEU A 55 -15.68 2.15 -10.12
CA LEU A 55 -14.45 2.33 -10.90
C LEU A 55 -14.29 1.23 -11.93
N GLU A 56 -14.11 1.62 -13.19
CA GLU A 56 -13.75 0.71 -14.27
C GLU A 56 -12.23 0.50 -14.35
N PRO A 57 -11.74 -0.54 -15.07
CA PRO A 57 -10.31 -0.74 -15.27
C PRO A 57 -9.62 0.52 -15.81
N ALA A 58 -8.48 0.88 -15.21
CA ALA A 58 -7.71 2.11 -15.48
C ALA A 58 -8.37 3.43 -15.04
N GLU A 59 -9.47 3.38 -14.29
CA GLU A 59 -9.96 4.53 -13.53
C GLU A 59 -9.40 4.55 -12.10
N PHE A 60 -9.16 5.75 -11.58
CA PHE A 60 -8.55 5.95 -10.27
C PHE A 60 -9.35 6.97 -9.45
N SER A 61 -9.40 6.77 -8.13
CA SER A 61 -10.03 7.71 -7.21
C SER A 61 -9.10 8.05 -6.05
N SER A 62 -9.04 9.35 -5.71
CA SER A 62 -8.34 9.86 -4.54
C SER A 62 -9.35 10.34 -3.51
N ILE A 63 -9.21 9.88 -2.27
CA ILE A 63 -10.18 10.13 -1.20
C ILE A 63 -9.44 10.70 0.01
N LEU A 64 -9.93 11.84 0.52
CA LEU A 64 -9.34 12.53 1.67
C LEU A 64 -10.23 12.38 2.90
N PHE A 65 -9.72 11.72 3.93
CA PHE A 65 -10.34 11.68 5.25
C PHE A 65 -9.74 12.76 6.15
N THR A 66 -10.56 13.75 6.54
CA THR A 66 -10.12 14.87 7.39
C THR A 66 -10.82 14.87 8.74
N GLY A 67 -10.20 15.50 9.74
CA GLY A 67 -10.71 15.61 11.11
C GLY A 67 -9.60 15.86 12.13
N HIS A 68 -9.98 16.29 13.34
CA HIS A 68 -9.02 16.63 14.41
C HIS A 68 -8.16 15.43 14.85
N ARG A 69 -6.96 15.69 15.39
CA ARG A 69 -6.12 14.64 16.00
C ARG A 69 -6.90 13.96 17.13
N GLY A 70 -6.82 12.63 17.20
CA GLY A 70 -7.52 11.84 18.22
C GLY A 70 -9.01 11.57 17.96
N CYS A 71 -9.60 12.02 16.83
CA CYS A 71 -11.01 11.74 16.54
C CYS A 71 -11.29 10.31 16.00
N GLY A 72 -10.26 9.46 15.92
CA GLY A 72 -10.40 8.04 15.51
C GLY A 72 -10.22 7.75 14.02
N LYS A 73 -9.68 8.68 13.21
CA LYS A 73 -9.46 8.48 11.75
C LYS A 73 -8.69 7.20 11.43
N SER A 74 -7.53 7.00 12.06
CA SER A 74 -6.69 5.83 11.81
C SER A 74 -7.40 4.52 12.21
N THR A 75 -8.21 4.55 13.27
CA THR A 75 -9.06 3.41 13.66
C THR A 75 -10.11 3.10 12.60
N GLU A 76 -10.80 4.10 12.07
CA GLU A 76 -11.77 3.88 10.98
C GLU A 76 -11.09 3.37 9.70
N LEU A 77 -9.92 3.90 9.33
CA LEU A 77 -9.16 3.41 8.18
C LEU A 77 -8.76 1.93 8.33
N ARG A 78 -8.38 1.49 9.55
CA ARG A 78 -8.08 0.08 9.84
C ARG A 78 -9.33 -0.82 9.75
N ARG A 79 -10.49 -0.32 10.17
CA ARG A 79 -11.77 -1.05 10.01
C ARG A 79 -12.16 -1.20 8.55
N ILE A 80 -12.01 -0.13 7.77
CA ILE A 80 -12.28 -0.13 6.33
C ILE A 80 -11.31 -1.07 5.61
N GLN A 81 -10.01 -1.02 5.95
CA GLN A 81 -9.02 -1.96 5.45
C GLN A 81 -9.49 -3.40 5.66
N HIS A 82 -9.88 -3.78 6.88
CA HIS A 82 -10.34 -5.14 7.17
C HIS A 82 -11.59 -5.53 6.36
N ARG A 83 -12.52 -4.59 6.12
CA ARG A 83 -13.69 -4.85 5.27
C ARG A 83 -13.28 -5.10 3.82
N TRP A 84 -12.38 -4.27 3.29
CA TRP A 84 -11.94 -4.34 1.89
C TRP A 84 -10.94 -5.45 1.61
N ASP A 85 -10.22 -5.96 2.59
CA ASP A 85 -9.28 -7.08 2.40
C ASP A 85 -9.96 -8.35 1.82
N ALA A 86 -11.30 -8.43 1.90
CA ALA A 86 -12.10 -9.51 1.28
C ALA A 86 -12.27 -9.36 -0.24
N GLU A 87 -12.19 -8.13 -0.77
CA GLU A 87 -12.56 -7.80 -2.16
C GLU A 87 -11.39 -7.16 -2.93
N TYR A 88 -10.52 -6.46 -2.22
CA TYR A 88 -9.39 -5.71 -2.74
C TYR A 88 -8.10 -6.15 -2.06
N ARG A 89 -6.97 -5.95 -2.76
CA ARG A 89 -5.67 -5.97 -2.10
C ARG A 89 -5.39 -4.60 -1.51
N VAL A 90 -5.64 -4.42 -0.21
CA VAL A 90 -5.38 -3.15 0.47
C VAL A 90 -3.90 -3.05 0.87
N ILE A 91 -3.22 -2.02 0.38
CA ILE A 91 -1.84 -1.71 0.76
C ILE A 91 -1.87 -0.55 1.74
N TYR A 92 -1.67 -0.87 3.02
CA TYR A 92 -1.72 0.12 4.08
C TYR A 92 -0.33 0.76 4.33
N LEU A 93 -0.29 2.08 4.46
CA LEU A 93 0.91 2.89 4.66
C LEU A 93 0.71 3.88 5.82
N GLU A 94 1.69 3.96 6.72
CA GLU A 94 1.80 5.03 7.72
C GLU A 94 2.92 5.98 7.29
N ALA A 95 2.54 7.17 6.83
CA ALA A 95 3.51 8.12 6.29
C ALA A 95 4.52 8.59 7.35
N ASP A 96 4.12 8.75 8.61
CA ASP A 96 4.97 9.15 9.73
C ASP A 96 5.98 8.10 10.16
N ALA A 97 5.69 6.81 9.94
CA ALA A 97 6.64 5.72 10.16
C ALA A 97 7.70 5.64 9.04
N GLU A 98 7.32 6.03 7.81
CA GLU A 98 8.13 5.80 6.62
C GLU A 98 8.86 7.07 6.13
N LEU A 99 8.35 8.26 6.47
CA LEU A 99 8.87 9.58 6.10
C LEU A 99 9.17 10.43 7.33
N ASP A 100 10.15 11.32 7.20
CA ASP A 100 10.24 12.49 8.07
C ASP A 100 9.22 13.52 7.60
N ILE A 101 8.08 13.63 8.29
CA ILE A 101 6.99 14.54 7.90
C ILE A 101 7.45 15.99 7.82
N ASN A 102 8.47 16.40 8.58
CA ASN A 102 8.93 17.79 8.59
C ASN A 102 9.76 18.16 7.36
N ASP A 103 10.22 17.16 6.60
CA ASP A 103 11.09 17.32 5.43
C ASP A 103 10.70 16.35 4.30
N ALA A 104 9.45 15.89 4.27
CA ALA A 104 8.97 14.98 3.24
C ALA A 104 8.74 15.72 1.91
N ASP A 105 9.25 15.15 0.82
CA ASP A 105 8.96 15.62 -0.55
C ASP A 105 7.98 14.65 -1.24
N TYR A 106 7.26 15.13 -2.27
CA TYR A 106 6.34 14.29 -3.03
C TYR A 106 7.06 13.12 -3.72
N THR A 107 8.33 13.32 -4.09
CA THR A 107 9.18 12.25 -4.64
C THR A 107 9.44 11.15 -3.61
N ASP A 108 9.59 11.50 -2.34
CA ASP A 108 9.79 10.53 -1.26
C ASP A 108 8.53 9.67 -1.07
N LEU A 109 7.35 10.30 -1.08
CA LEU A 109 6.05 9.61 -1.02
C LEU A 109 5.88 8.66 -2.21
N TYR A 110 6.22 9.12 -3.41
CA TYR A 110 6.14 8.32 -4.64
C TYR A 110 7.02 7.06 -4.57
N LEU A 111 8.27 7.20 -4.10
CA LEU A 111 9.18 6.07 -3.91
C LEU A 111 8.67 5.06 -2.87
N ILE A 112 8.06 5.55 -1.79
CA ILE A 112 7.48 4.69 -0.76
C ILE A 112 6.28 3.90 -1.29
N ILE A 113 5.35 4.57 -1.99
CA ILE A 113 4.20 3.90 -2.61
C ILE A 113 4.70 2.82 -3.57
N THR A 114 5.65 3.17 -4.44
CA THR A 114 6.27 2.23 -5.39
C THR A 114 6.84 1.00 -4.67
N LYS A 115 7.61 1.23 -3.60
CA LYS A 115 8.21 0.14 -2.81
C LYS A 115 7.15 -0.77 -2.22
N LYS A 116 6.09 -0.20 -1.62
CA LYS A 116 5.02 -1.00 -1.00
C LYS A 116 4.24 -1.80 -2.04
N VAL A 117 3.94 -1.23 -3.20
CA VAL A 117 3.29 -1.96 -4.29
C VAL A 117 4.18 -3.09 -4.80
N ALA A 118 5.47 -2.85 -5.01
CA ALA A 118 6.42 -3.87 -5.43
C ALA A 118 6.57 -5.01 -4.40
N ASP A 119 6.67 -4.67 -3.11
CA ASP A 119 6.70 -5.63 -2.00
C ASP A 119 5.44 -6.52 -2.02
N GLU A 120 4.27 -5.92 -2.21
CA GLU A 120 3.00 -6.64 -2.22
C GLU A 120 2.82 -7.53 -3.46
N LEU A 121 3.16 -7.03 -4.66
CA LEU A 121 3.13 -7.84 -5.88
C LEU A 121 4.03 -9.07 -5.76
N TYR A 122 5.23 -8.91 -5.18
CA TYR A 122 6.13 -10.04 -4.98
C TYR A 122 5.61 -11.05 -3.96
N LYS A 123 5.02 -10.60 -2.84
CA LYS A 123 4.36 -11.49 -1.87
C LYS A 123 3.24 -12.32 -2.52
N LEU A 124 2.58 -11.78 -3.55
CA LEU A 124 1.57 -12.48 -4.35
C LEU A 124 2.17 -13.40 -5.42
N GLY A 125 3.50 -13.49 -5.52
CA GLY A 125 4.21 -14.35 -6.46
C GLY A 125 4.38 -13.72 -7.85
N ALA A 126 4.14 -12.42 -8.01
CA ALA A 126 4.39 -11.75 -9.28
C ALA A 126 5.87 -11.81 -9.65
N LYS A 127 6.14 -12.07 -10.92
CA LYS A 127 7.50 -12.02 -11.48
C LYS A 127 7.64 -10.74 -12.28
N PHE A 128 8.68 -9.98 -11.99
CA PHE A 128 9.04 -8.80 -12.75
C PHE A 128 9.81 -9.20 -14.01
N ASP A 129 9.53 -8.52 -15.12
CA ASP A 129 10.34 -8.66 -16.33
C ASP A 129 11.80 -8.25 -16.08
N THR A 130 12.74 -9.06 -16.58
CA THR A 130 14.18 -8.85 -16.36
C THR A 130 14.70 -7.61 -17.07
N GLN A 131 14.17 -7.28 -18.26
CA GLN A 131 14.59 -6.08 -18.99
C GLN A 131 14.07 -4.82 -18.29
N LEU A 132 12.82 -4.84 -17.82
CA LEU A 132 12.26 -3.73 -17.05
C LEU A 132 13.00 -3.52 -15.71
N LEU A 133 13.38 -4.60 -15.03
CA LEU A 133 14.24 -4.52 -13.83
C LEU A 133 15.60 -3.89 -14.15
N HIS A 134 16.24 -4.30 -15.24
CA HIS A 134 17.52 -3.74 -15.65
C HIS A 134 17.41 -2.24 -16.03
N ASN A 135 16.32 -1.83 -16.67
CA ASN A 135 16.06 -0.43 -16.97
C ASN A 135 15.91 0.40 -15.68
N PHE A 136 15.16 -0.12 -14.71
CA PHE A 136 15.01 0.50 -13.40
C PHE A 136 16.35 0.59 -12.64
N GLU A 137 17.16 -0.47 -12.69
CA GLU A 137 18.49 -0.46 -12.08
C GLU A 137 19.43 0.57 -12.73
N SER A 138 19.41 0.66 -14.06
CA SER A 138 20.18 1.67 -14.81
C SER A 138 19.78 3.09 -14.39
N TRP A 139 18.47 3.35 -14.27
CA TRP A 139 17.95 4.60 -13.74
C TRP A 139 18.44 4.84 -12.30
N PHE A 140 18.34 3.84 -11.42
CA PHE A 140 18.78 3.95 -10.03
C PHE A 140 20.27 4.34 -9.95
N LYS A 141 21.14 3.69 -10.72
CA LYS A 141 22.57 4.00 -10.82
C LYS A 141 22.80 5.44 -11.28
N GLN A 142 22.05 5.91 -12.26
CA GLN A 142 22.13 7.29 -12.75
C GLN A 142 21.79 8.33 -11.67
N ILE A 143 20.72 8.09 -10.89
CA ILE A 143 20.28 9.03 -9.85
C ILE A 143 21.23 9.03 -8.64
N THR A 144 21.66 7.86 -8.21
CA THR A 144 22.49 7.69 -7.00
C THR A 144 23.98 7.88 -7.26
N LYS A 145 24.39 7.88 -8.54
CA LYS A 145 25.79 7.83 -8.99
C LYS A 145 26.53 6.59 -8.51
N GLU A 146 25.79 5.51 -8.30
CA GLU A 146 26.34 4.22 -7.95
C GLU A 146 26.90 3.48 -9.16
N THR A 147 27.89 2.64 -8.92
CA THR A 147 28.49 1.73 -9.90
C THR A 147 27.83 0.36 -9.83
N GLU A 148 28.01 -0.46 -10.88
CA GLU A 148 27.58 -1.86 -10.92
C GLU A 148 28.00 -2.61 -9.66
N GLU A 149 29.30 -2.53 -9.33
CA GLU A 149 29.88 -3.21 -8.17
C GLU A 149 29.21 -2.79 -6.85
N THR A 150 28.92 -1.49 -6.69
CA THR A 150 28.25 -0.99 -5.48
C THR A 150 26.79 -1.42 -5.37
N VAL A 151 26.10 -1.57 -6.51
CA VAL A 151 24.74 -2.09 -6.55
C VAL A 151 24.76 -3.58 -6.24
N GLU A 152 25.51 -4.38 -7.00
CA GLU A 152 25.65 -5.82 -6.80
C GLU A 152 26.00 -6.16 -5.35
N LYS A 153 26.99 -5.48 -4.76
CA LYS A 153 27.40 -5.69 -3.37
C LYS A 153 26.29 -5.37 -2.37
N SER A 154 25.48 -4.35 -2.63
CA SER A 154 24.40 -3.93 -1.74
C SER A 154 23.13 -4.75 -1.86
N VAL A 155 22.89 -5.37 -3.02
CA VAL A 155 21.64 -6.07 -3.32
C VAL A 155 21.79 -7.60 -3.33
N SER A 156 23.02 -8.12 -3.51
CA SER A 156 23.36 -9.55 -3.43
C SER A 156 23.19 -10.17 -2.04
N VAL A 157 23.07 -9.36 -0.98
CA VAL A 157 22.68 -9.85 0.33
C VAL A 157 21.25 -10.38 0.22
N SER A 158 21.11 -11.71 0.35
CA SER A 158 19.80 -12.37 0.48
C SER A 158 19.15 -11.96 1.80
N ALA A 159 18.52 -10.80 1.78
CA ALA A 159 17.72 -10.31 2.89
C ALA A 159 16.33 -10.96 2.81
N THR A 160 15.95 -11.67 3.87
CA THR A 160 14.61 -12.21 4.05
C THR A 160 13.85 -11.28 4.99
N ALA A 161 12.58 -10.99 4.67
CA ALA A 161 11.70 -10.28 5.58
C ALA A 161 11.38 -11.18 6.79
N GLU A 162 10.95 -10.58 7.90
CA GLU A 162 10.56 -11.30 9.14
C GLU A 162 9.51 -12.41 8.89
N ALA A 163 8.76 -12.32 7.80
CA ALA A 163 7.77 -13.30 7.36
C ALA A 163 8.32 -14.43 6.46
N GLY A 164 9.65 -14.54 6.28
CA GLY A 164 10.30 -15.62 5.52
C GLY A 164 10.34 -15.44 4.01
N TYR A 165 9.83 -14.33 3.47
CA TYR A 165 9.87 -14.01 2.05
C TYR A 165 11.20 -13.34 1.68
N GLU A 166 11.76 -13.69 0.52
CA GLU A 166 12.90 -12.96 -0.05
C GLU A 166 12.48 -11.53 -0.40
N ILE A 167 13.32 -10.54 -0.08
CA ILE A 167 13.04 -9.15 -0.42
C ILE A 167 13.33 -8.94 -1.92
N PRO A 168 12.39 -8.38 -2.70
CA PRO A 168 12.58 -8.16 -4.13
C PRO A 168 13.79 -7.27 -4.41
N PHE A 169 14.48 -7.53 -5.51
CA PHE A 169 15.62 -6.72 -5.98
C PHE A 169 15.25 -5.22 -6.05
N ILE A 170 14.12 -4.89 -6.67
CA ILE A 170 13.62 -3.51 -6.75
C ILE A 170 13.38 -2.89 -5.37
N SER A 171 12.84 -3.65 -4.42
CA SER A 171 12.56 -3.15 -3.07
C SER A 171 13.84 -2.82 -2.31
N LYS A 172 14.92 -3.58 -2.55
CA LYS A 172 16.26 -3.29 -2.00
C LYS A 172 16.82 -1.98 -2.59
N LEU A 173 16.71 -1.78 -3.91
CA LEU A 173 17.11 -0.53 -4.56
C LEU A 173 16.32 0.67 -4.03
N LEU A 174 14.99 0.56 -3.94
CA LEU A 174 14.12 1.62 -3.41
C LEU A 174 14.44 1.93 -1.96
N ALA A 175 14.67 0.92 -1.12
CA ALA A 175 15.08 1.11 0.27
C ALA A 175 16.43 1.83 0.38
N LYS A 176 17.39 1.50 -0.49
CA LYS A 176 18.70 2.17 -0.55
C LYS A 176 18.56 3.64 -0.96
N LEU A 177 17.75 3.92 -1.98
CA LEU A 177 17.45 5.29 -2.42
C LEU A 177 16.82 6.09 -1.28
N GLN A 178 15.83 5.52 -0.59
CA GLN A 178 15.19 6.14 0.58
C GLN A 178 16.20 6.43 1.69
N ALA A 179 17.10 5.50 1.99
CA ALA A 179 18.14 5.69 2.99
C ALA A 179 19.10 6.84 2.62
N GLN A 180 19.46 6.97 1.34
CA GLN A 180 20.30 8.09 0.86
C GLN A 180 19.58 9.44 0.93
N ILE A 181 18.26 9.46 0.69
CA ILE A 181 17.44 10.66 0.84
C ILE A 181 17.26 11.03 2.32
N LYS A 182 17.22 10.06 3.23
CA LYS A 182 17.23 10.30 4.68
C LYS A 182 18.61 10.67 5.23
N GLY A 183 19.67 10.44 4.48
CA GLY A 183 21.06 10.69 4.85
C GLY A 183 21.51 12.15 4.69
N ALA A 184 22.81 12.34 4.47
CA ALA A 184 23.47 13.66 4.49
C ALA A 184 22.87 14.69 3.50
N ASP A 185 22.69 15.93 3.97
CA ASP A 185 21.99 17.02 3.27
C ASP A 185 22.43 17.26 1.82
N LYS A 186 23.72 17.16 1.52
CA LYS A 186 24.24 17.42 0.16
C LYS A 186 23.85 16.33 -0.84
N GLN A 187 23.92 15.06 -0.43
CA GLN A 187 23.56 13.93 -1.26
C GLN A 187 22.03 13.90 -1.46
N LYS A 188 21.28 14.09 -0.37
CA LYS A 188 19.83 14.26 -0.36
C LYS A 188 19.36 15.31 -1.36
N LYS A 189 19.89 16.54 -1.29
CA LYS A 189 19.53 17.62 -2.22
C LYS A 189 19.81 17.25 -3.68
N THR A 190 20.96 16.64 -3.94
CA THR A 190 21.35 16.21 -5.29
C THR A 190 20.39 15.16 -5.84
N ILE A 191 20.07 14.14 -5.04
CA ILE A 191 19.14 13.07 -5.41
C ILE A 191 17.75 13.65 -5.67
N ARG A 192 17.17 14.41 -4.73
CA ARG A 192 15.84 15.03 -4.92
C ARG A 192 15.77 15.92 -6.16
N GLN A 193 16.77 16.77 -6.39
CA GLN A 193 16.82 17.60 -7.60
C GLN A 193 16.87 16.78 -8.89
N THR A 194 17.58 15.64 -8.87
CA THR A 194 17.67 14.77 -10.04
C THR A 194 16.36 14.01 -10.26
N LEU A 195 15.77 13.49 -9.17
CA LEU A 195 14.45 12.85 -9.18
C LEU A 195 13.37 13.79 -9.73
N GLN A 196 13.32 15.03 -9.26
CA GLN A 196 12.34 16.01 -9.70
C GLN A 196 12.50 16.39 -11.17
N LYS A 197 13.74 16.41 -11.69
CA LYS A 197 14.02 16.70 -13.11
C LYS A 197 13.61 15.58 -14.05
N ASP A 198 13.72 14.32 -13.60
CA ASP A 198 13.50 13.12 -14.44
C ASP A 198 12.34 12.25 -13.91
N ILE A 199 11.39 12.88 -13.20
CA ILE A 199 10.28 12.16 -12.56
C ILE A 199 9.39 11.47 -13.58
N GLY A 200 9.23 12.05 -14.77
CA GLY A 200 8.42 11.48 -15.85
C GLY A 200 8.98 10.14 -16.35
N ARG A 201 10.31 10.03 -16.50
CA ARG A 201 10.95 8.76 -16.85
C ARG A 201 10.78 7.74 -15.74
N LEU A 202 11.00 8.14 -14.48
CA LEU A 202 10.79 7.27 -13.34
C LEU A 202 9.35 6.74 -13.28
N GLN A 203 8.37 7.61 -13.52
CA GLN A 203 6.97 7.22 -13.59
C GLN A 203 6.71 6.21 -14.69
N ALA A 204 7.23 6.44 -15.89
CA ALA A 204 7.09 5.51 -17.00
C ALA A 204 7.71 4.14 -16.69
N ASP A 205 8.97 4.10 -16.23
CA ASP A 205 9.69 2.86 -15.95
C ASP A 205 9.03 2.06 -14.82
N ILE A 206 8.57 2.72 -13.76
CA ILE A 206 7.82 2.06 -12.67
C ILE A 206 6.47 1.56 -13.14
N ASN A 207 5.69 2.37 -13.86
CA ASN A 207 4.38 1.95 -14.32
C ASN A 207 4.50 0.73 -15.24
N LEU A 208 5.43 0.74 -16.20
CA LEU A 208 5.69 -0.43 -17.04
C LEU A 208 6.03 -1.68 -16.22
N LEU A 209 6.89 -1.53 -15.21
CA LEU A 209 7.31 -2.65 -14.36
C LEU A 209 6.17 -3.20 -13.49
N LEU A 210 5.38 -2.31 -12.88
CA LEU A 210 4.26 -2.69 -12.02
C LEU A 210 3.09 -3.24 -12.85
N ASP A 211 2.81 -2.66 -14.02
CA ASP A 211 1.78 -3.13 -14.95
C ASP A 211 2.12 -4.52 -15.49
N ASP A 212 3.37 -4.76 -15.88
CA ASP A 212 3.82 -6.08 -16.32
C ASP A 212 3.62 -7.13 -15.22
N ALA A 213 4.06 -6.83 -14.00
CA ALA A 213 3.89 -7.70 -12.85
C ALA A 213 2.41 -7.95 -12.52
N PHE A 214 1.59 -6.90 -12.58
CA PHE A 214 0.14 -6.99 -12.35
C PHE A 214 -0.54 -7.82 -13.43
N VAL A 215 -0.25 -7.61 -14.71
CA VAL A 215 -0.81 -8.38 -15.83
C VAL A 215 -0.43 -9.85 -15.73
N LYS A 216 0.83 -10.16 -15.39
CA LYS A 216 1.28 -11.54 -15.17
C LYS A 216 0.52 -12.20 -14.01
N LEU A 217 0.36 -11.48 -12.89
CA LEU A 217 -0.39 -11.96 -11.74
C LEU A 217 -1.87 -12.16 -12.08
N TRP A 218 -2.49 -11.20 -12.75
CA TRP A 218 -3.88 -11.28 -13.20
C TRP A 218 -4.08 -12.45 -14.16
N ASN A 219 -3.21 -12.62 -15.15
CA ASN A 219 -3.27 -13.74 -16.09
C ASN A 219 -2.95 -15.10 -15.45
N TYR A 220 -2.36 -15.13 -14.26
CA TYR A 220 -2.18 -16.36 -13.47
C TYR A 220 -3.44 -16.68 -12.66
N ILE A 221 -4.09 -15.68 -12.08
CA ILE A 221 -5.30 -15.82 -11.26
C ILE A 221 -6.54 -16.05 -12.14
N ASN A 222 -6.64 -15.37 -13.28
CA ASN A 222 -7.84 -15.31 -14.10
C ASN A 222 -8.15 -16.59 -14.90
N PRO A 223 -7.21 -17.47 -15.31
CA PRO A 223 -7.55 -18.80 -15.81
C PRO A 223 -8.34 -19.60 -14.77
N VAL A 224 -7.98 -19.49 -13.49
CA VAL A 224 -8.69 -20.13 -12.37
C VAL A 224 -10.08 -19.51 -12.18
N LEU A 225 -10.19 -18.18 -12.24
CA LEU A 225 -11.47 -17.47 -12.14
C LEU A 225 -12.38 -17.67 -13.36
N LYS A 226 -11.85 -17.75 -14.59
CA LYS A 226 -12.60 -18.05 -15.82
C LYS A 226 -13.25 -19.43 -15.79
N HIS A 227 -12.72 -20.36 -14.99
CA HIS A 227 -13.34 -21.66 -14.76
C HIS A 227 -14.37 -21.65 -13.62
N SER A 228 -14.37 -20.63 -12.76
CA SER A 228 -15.36 -20.46 -11.70
C SER A 228 -16.77 -20.25 -12.26
N ASN A 229 -17.74 -20.90 -11.62
CA ASN A 229 -19.16 -20.75 -11.98
C ASN A 229 -19.61 -19.30 -11.81
N ALA A 230 -19.12 -18.58 -10.78
CA ALA A 230 -19.48 -17.18 -10.53
C ALA A 230 -19.09 -16.26 -11.69
N PHE A 231 -17.91 -16.45 -12.30
CA PHE A 231 -17.46 -15.67 -13.44
C PHE A 231 -18.25 -16.04 -14.72
N LYS A 232 -18.52 -17.33 -14.95
CA LYS A 232 -19.34 -17.79 -16.08
C LYS A 232 -20.77 -17.25 -15.99
N ASP A 233 -21.33 -17.18 -14.79
CA ASP A 233 -22.67 -16.66 -14.54
C ASP A 233 -22.72 -15.14 -14.70
N ALA A 234 -21.71 -14.40 -14.22
CA ALA A 234 -21.57 -12.96 -14.46
C ALA A 234 -21.39 -12.62 -15.95
N LEU A 235 -20.59 -13.42 -16.68
CA LEU A 235 -20.39 -13.25 -18.12
C LEU A 235 -21.68 -13.52 -18.91
N LYS A 236 -22.45 -14.55 -18.53
CA LYS A 236 -23.77 -14.82 -19.12
C LYS A 236 -24.77 -13.68 -18.86
N LEU A 237 -24.79 -13.15 -17.64
CA LEU A 237 -25.64 -12.00 -17.28
C LEU A 237 -25.27 -10.74 -18.09
N ALA A 238 -23.97 -10.47 -18.24
CA ALA A 238 -23.50 -9.37 -19.07
C ALA A 238 -23.87 -9.57 -20.55
N GLN A 239 -23.61 -10.75 -21.12
CA GLN A 239 -23.95 -11.06 -22.52
C GLN A 239 -25.45 -11.01 -22.78
N ALA A 240 -26.29 -11.47 -21.84
CA ALA A 240 -27.75 -11.36 -21.95
C ALA A 240 -28.24 -9.90 -21.96
N LYS A 241 -27.58 -9.01 -21.20
CA LYS A 241 -27.90 -7.58 -21.13
C LYS A 241 -27.61 -6.83 -22.44
N TYR A 242 -26.72 -7.36 -23.29
CA TYR A 242 -26.33 -6.78 -24.57
C TYR A 242 -26.80 -7.58 -25.81
N SER A 243 -27.60 -8.63 -25.61
CA SER A 243 -28.10 -9.50 -26.70
C SER A 243 -29.60 -9.35 -27.00
N THR A 244 -30.31 -8.43 -26.34
CA THR A 244 -31.63 -8.01 -26.78
C THR A 244 -31.48 -6.85 -27.78
N PRO A 245 -32.07 -6.97 -28.99
CA PRO A 245 -31.94 -5.97 -30.06
C PRO A 245 -32.50 -4.60 -29.69
#